data_AF-A0A6M1TX03-F1
#
_entry.id   AF-A0A6M1TX03-F1
#
_cell.length_a   1.000
_cell.length_b   1.000
_cell.length_c   1.000
_cell.angle_alpha   90.00
_cell.angle_beta   90.00
_cell.angle_gamma   90.00
#
_symmetry.space_group_name_H-M   'P 1'
#
loop_
_entity.id
_entity.type
_entity.pdbx_description
1 polymer ?
#
loop_
_entity_poly.entity_id
_entity_poly.type
_entity_poly.pdbx_seq_one_letter_code
_entity_poly.pdbx_strand_id
1 'polypeptide(L)'
;MPYNAKLDWKYDDPVTEIDINRWENGINDAHIQLAQLTADVSNLKTRMNTMESVLPENFLYNKFDDDLATVNSIIVIRGYYNEAMSRLEV
;
A
#
# COMPACT_ATOMS: atom_id res chain seq x y z
N MET A 1 6.39 -32.70 -0.36
CA MET A 1 7.76 -32.20 -0.06
C MET A 1 8.04 -31.07 -1.03
N PRO A 2 8.72 -29.99 -0.64
CA PRO A 2 9.06 -28.91 -1.56
C PRO A 2 9.89 -29.42 -2.73
N TYR A 3 9.66 -28.88 -3.94
CA TYR A 3 10.47 -29.18 -5.12
C TYR A 3 11.98 -29.03 -4.82
N ASN A 4 12.75 -30.05 -5.20
CA ASN A 4 14.21 -30.05 -5.08
C ASN A 4 14.82 -30.10 -6.48
N ALA A 5 15.56 -29.06 -6.88
CA ALA A 5 16.15 -29.00 -8.21
C ALA A 5 17.44 -29.81 -8.29
N LYS A 6 17.59 -30.64 -9.33
CA LYS A 6 18.89 -31.15 -9.75
C LYS A 6 19.49 -30.16 -10.73
N LEU A 7 20.64 -29.56 -10.38
CA LEU A 7 21.31 -28.51 -11.17
C LEU A 7 22.70 -28.94 -11.66
N ASP A 8 23.17 -30.11 -11.26
CA ASP A 8 24.50 -30.66 -11.51
C ASP A 8 24.52 -31.70 -12.64
N TRP A 9 23.64 -31.53 -13.63
CA TRP A 9 23.53 -32.44 -14.77
C TRP A 9 24.82 -32.52 -15.58
N LYS A 10 25.24 -33.75 -15.87
CA LYS A 10 26.29 -34.03 -16.86
C LYS A 10 25.68 -34.40 -18.20
N TYR A 11 26.47 -34.29 -19.27
CA TYR A 11 26.02 -34.60 -20.62
C TYR A 11 25.55 -36.06 -20.78
N ASP A 12 26.17 -36.97 -20.05
CA ASP A 12 25.96 -38.41 -20.06
C ASP A 12 25.07 -38.91 -18.90
N ASP A 13 24.54 -38.00 -18.08
CA ASP A 13 23.62 -38.39 -17.01
C ASP A 13 22.33 -38.98 -17.61
N PRO A 14 21.95 -40.23 -17.23
CA PRO A 14 20.71 -40.80 -17.70
C PRO A 14 19.52 -40.06 -17.07
N VAL A 15 18.49 -39.80 -17.89
CA VAL A 15 17.20 -39.30 -17.39
C VAL A 15 16.36 -40.48 -16.96
N THR A 16 15.96 -40.51 -15.69
CA THR A 16 15.15 -41.58 -15.10
C THR A 16 13.71 -41.11 -14.84
N GLU A 17 12.81 -42.05 -14.57
CA GLU A 17 11.44 -41.74 -14.12
C GLU A 17 11.43 -40.84 -12.88
N ILE A 18 12.39 -41.02 -11.97
CA ILE A 18 12.52 -40.19 -10.77
C ILE A 18 12.78 -38.72 -11.15
N ASP A 19 13.60 -38.48 -12.18
CA ASP A 19 13.89 -37.14 -12.65
C ASP A 19 12.68 -36.49 -13.30
N ILE A 20 11.91 -37.27 -14.08
CA ILE A 20 10.66 -36.82 -14.70
C ILE A 20 9.64 -36.47 -13.63
N ASN A 21 9.39 -37.37 -12.68
CA ASN A 21 8.48 -37.15 -11.56
C ASN A 21 8.90 -35.93 -10.73
N ARG A 22 10.21 -35.69 -10.57
CA ARG A 22 10.71 -34.49 -9.89
C ARG A 22 10.32 -33.22 -10.65
N TRP A 23 10.53 -33.19 -11.97
CA TRP A 23 10.12 -32.05 -12.80
C TRP A 23 8.60 -31.83 -12.78
N GLU A 24 7.80 -32.88 -12.91
CA GLU A 24 6.34 -32.79 -12.86
C GLU A 24 5.85 -32.24 -11.52
N ASN A 25 6.45 -32.67 -10.40
CA ASN A 25 6.17 -32.09 -9.09
C ASN A 25 6.55 -30.61 -9.03
N GLY A 26 7.70 -30.22 -9.60
CA GLY A 26 8.12 -28.81 -9.67
C GLY A 26 7.15 -27.94 -10.47
N ILE A 27 6.66 -28.45 -11.60
CA ILE A 27 5.66 -27.76 -12.43
C ILE A 27 4.35 -27.60 -11.66
N ASN A 28 3.88 -28.66 -10.99
CA ASN A 28 2.67 -28.61 -10.19
C ASN A 28 2.78 -27.62 -9.02
N ASP A 29 3.89 -27.65 -8.28
CA ASP A 29 4.16 -26.71 -7.19
C ASP A 29 4.18 -25.26 -7.69
N ALA A 30 4.77 -25.00 -8.86
CA ALA A 30 4.77 -23.68 -9.48
C ALA A 30 3.35 -23.22 -9.86
N HIS A 31 2.51 -24.10 -10.42
CA HIS A 31 1.12 -23.78 -10.72
C HIS A 31 0.31 -23.44 -9.46
N ILE A 32 0.51 -24.17 -8.36
CA ILE A 32 -0.15 -23.87 -7.09
C ILE A 32 0.27 -22.49 -6.57
N GLN A 33 1.57 -22.18 -6.59
CA GLN A 33 2.07 -20.86 -6.15
C GLN A 33 1.55 -19.72 -7.05
N LEU A 34 1.51 -19.93 -8.37
CA LEU A 34 0.96 -18.95 -9.31
C LEU A 34 -0.54 -18.72 -9.10
N ALA A 35 -1.30 -19.78 -8.84
CA ALA A 35 -2.73 -19.66 -8.52
C ALA A 35 -2.95 -18.84 -7.25
N GLN A 36 -2.17 -19.10 -6.20
CA GLN A 36 -2.22 -18.34 -4.95
C GLN A 36 -1.86 -16.87 -5.17
N LEU A 37 -0.74 -16.60 -5.85
CA LEU A 37 -0.31 -15.23 -6.17
C LEU A 37 -1.37 -14.48 -6.99
N THR A 38 -2.00 -15.15 -7.95
CA THR A 38 -3.07 -14.56 -8.77
C THR A 38 -4.28 -14.16 -7.91
N ALA A 39 -4.67 -15.01 -6.97
CA ALA A 39 -5.74 -14.70 -6.02
C ALA A 39 -5.37 -13.52 -5.11
N ASP A 40 -4.14 -13.49 -4.60
CA ASP A 40 -3.67 -12.41 -3.72
C ASP A 40 -3.59 -11.06 -4.46
N VAL A 41 -3.10 -11.05 -5.70
CA VAL A 41 -3.08 -9.86 -6.56
C VAL A 41 -4.49 -9.38 -6.88
N SER A 42 -5.43 -10.29 -7.16
CA SER A 42 -6.84 -9.94 -7.38
C SER A 42 -7.45 -9.28 -6.14
N ASN A 43 -7.22 -9.85 -4.96
CA ASN A 43 -7.67 -9.29 -3.68
C ASN A 43 -7.07 -7.91 -3.41
N LEU A 44 -5.76 -7.73 -3.67
CA LEU A 44 -5.08 -6.44 -3.54
C LEU A 44 -5.67 -5.39 -4.48
N LYS A 45 -5.93 -5.74 -5.74
CA LYS A 45 -6.57 -4.85 -6.72
C LYS A 45 -7.95 -4.39 -6.26
N THR A 46 -8.77 -5.31 -5.74
CA THR A 46 -10.08 -4.97 -5.17
C THR A 46 -9.95 -4.00 -4.01
N ARG A 47 -9.03 -4.25 -3.06
CA ARG A 47 -8.79 -3.37 -1.92
C ARG A 47 -8.31 -1.98 -2.35
N MET A 48 -7.42 -1.90 -3.33
CA MET A 48 -6.93 -0.65 -3.89
C MET A 48 -8.07 0.15 -4.52
N ASN A 49 -8.90 -0.47 -5.36
CA ASN A 49 -10.06 0.18 -5.95
C ASN A 49 -11.06 0.67 -4.88
N THR A 50 -11.26 -0.10 -3.81
CA THR A 50 -12.08 0.35 -2.67
C THR A 50 -11.44 1.54 -1.97
N MET A 51 -10.12 1.52 -1.74
CA MET A 51 -9.42 2.66 -1.13
C MET A 51 -9.49 3.90 -2.03
N GLU A 52 -9.29 3.78 -3.34
CA GLU A 52 -9.46 4.88 -4.29
C GLU A 52 -10.88 5.44 -4.30
N SER A 53 -11.89 4.56 -4.15
CA SER A 53 -13.29 4.97 -4.05
C SER A 53 -13.67 5.58 -2.69
N VAL A 54 -12.99 5.21 -1.61
CA VAL A 54 -13.30 5.63 -0.23
C VAL A 54 -12.46 6.83 0.20
N LEU A 55 -11.24 6.99 -0.33
CA LEU A 55 -10.51 8.24 -0.20
C LEU A 55 -11.38 9.31 -0.88
N PRO A 56 -11.98 10.23 -0.10
CA PRO A 56 -12.98 11.14 -0.62
C PRO A 56 -12.30 11.94 -1.72
N GLU A 57 -12.79 11.83 -2.96
CA GLU A 57 -12.35 12.54 -4.16
C GLU A 57 -11.24 13.56 -3.88
N ASN A 58 -10.00 13.10 -3.79
CA ASN A 58 -8.80 13.93 -3.62
C ASN A 58 -8.77 14.92 -2.43
N PHE A 59 -9.47 14.68 -1.31
CA PHE A 59 -9.62 15.68 -0.24
C PHE A 59 -10.12 17.05 -0.77
N LEU A 60 -10.69 17.12 -1.97
CA LEU A 60 -10.98 18.38 -2.66
C LEU A 60 -11.99 19.24 -1.89
N TYR A 61 -12.80 18.59 -1.05
CA TYR A 61 -13.81 19.19 -0.19
C TYR A 61 -13.56 18.96 1.30
N ASN A 62 -12.39 18.45 1.70
CA ASN A 62 -11.99 18.51 3.10
C ASN A 62 -11.60 19.95 3.43
N LYS A 63 -12.63 20.75 3.67
CA LYS A 63 -12.51 22.05 4.32
C LYS A 63 -12.22 21.75 5.79
N PHE A 64 -10.95 21.71 6.15
CA PHE A 64 -10.54 21.84 7.55
C PHE A 64 -10.88 23.28 7.97
N ASP A 65 -12.17 23.55 8.18
CA ASP A 65 -12.59 24.72 8.93
C ASP A 65 -12.18 24.43 10.37
N ASP A 66 -10.96 24.86 10.72
CA ASP A 66 -10.59 24.98 12.13
C ASP A 66 -11.59 25.96 12.75
N ASP A 67 -12.54 25.41 13.51
CA ASP A 67 -13.48 26.21 14.27
C ASP A 67 -12.72 26.84 15.45
N LEU A 68 -12.26 28.07 15.23
CA LEU A 68 -11.63 28.88 16.25
C LEU A 68 -12.63 29.39 17.31
N ALA A 69 -13.91 28.97 17.29
CA ALA A 69 -14.87 29.30 18.35
C ALA A 69 -14.43 28.82 19.73
N THR A 70 -13.47 27.90 19.82
CA THR A 70 -12.87 27.43 21.08
C THR A 70 -11.50 28.06 21.41
N VAL A 71 -11.07 29.10 20.68
CA VAL A 71 -9.82 29.81 21.02
C VAL A 71 -10.00 30.58 22.33
N ASN A 72 -9.46 30.01 23.40
CA ASN A 72 -9.54 30.61 24.73
C ASN A 72 -8.74 31.92 24.87
N SER A 73 -7.68 32.13 24.08
CA SER A 73 -6.93 33.39 24.05
C SER A 73 -5.98 33.48 22.85
N ILE A 74 -5.81 34.70 22.33
CA ILE A 74 -4.76 35.06 21.37
C ILE A 74 -3.79 36.01 22.09
N ILE A 75 -2.49 35.72 22.03
CA ILE A 75 -1.45 36.60 22.59
C ILE A 75 -0.80 37.37 21.44
N VAL A 76 -0.93 38.69 21.45
CA VAL A 76 -0.25 39.56 20.48
C VAL A 76 1.07 40.04 21.05
N ILE A 77 2.17 39.66 20.41
CA ILE A 77 3.54 39.86 20.92
C ILE A 77 4.08 41.25 20.53
N ARG A 78 3.49 41.90 19.51
CA ARG A 78 3.85 43.24 19.00
C ARG A 78 2.63 43.91 18.36
N GLY A 79 2.45 45.20 18.61
CA GLY A 79 1.36 46.03 18.05
C GLY A 79 1.06 47.23 18.94
N TYR A 80 0.22 48.15 18.46
CA TYR A 80 -0.31 49.25 19.28
C TYR A 80 -1.83 49.35 19.13
N TYR A 81 -2.51 49.84 20.17
CA TYR A 81 -3.95 50.05 20.14
C TYR A 81 -4.27 51.43 19.55
N ASN A 82 -5.01 51.47 18.45
CA ASN A 82 -5.48 52.71 17.84
C ASN A 82 -6.83 53.09 18.47
N GLU A 83 -6.80 54.07 19.39
CA GLU A 83 -8.00 54.55 20.09
C GLU A 83 -9.04 55.16 19.14
N ALA A 84 -8.60 55.85 18.09
CA ALA A 84 -9.50 56.52 17.14
C ALA A 84 -10.33 55.53 16.32
N MET A 85 -9.83 54.31 16.11
CA MET A 85 -10.52 53.25 15.38
C MET A 85 -10.98 52.09 16.26
N SER A 86 -10.72 52.16 17.57
CA SER A 86 -11.04 51.11 18.56
C SER A 86 -10.57 49.71 18.14
N ARG A 87 -9.38 49.63 17.51
CA ARG A 87 -8.82 48.39 16.95
C ARG A 87 -7.35 48.26 17.28
N LEU A 88 -6.89 47.01 17.43
CA LEU A 88 -5.47 46.67 17.51
C LEU A 88 -4.84 46.65 16.11
N GLU A 89 -3.75 47.40 15.93
CA GLU A 89 -2.97 47.46 14.70
C GLU A 89 -1.62 46.75 14.91
N VAL A 90 -1.20 45.96 13.91
CA VAL A 90 0.03 45.15 13.92
C VAL A 90 1.00 45.68 12.87
#